data_AF-A0A1F9BWK4-F1
#
_entry.id   AF-A0A1F9BWK4-F1
#
_cell.length_a   1.000
_cell.length_b   1.000
_cell.length_c   1.000
_cell.angle_alpha   90.00
_cell.angle_beta   90.00
_cell.angle_gamma   90.00
#
_symmetry.space_group_name_H-M   'P 1'
#
loop_
_entity.id
_entity.type
_entity.pdbx_description
1 polymer ?
#
loop_
_entity_poly.entity_id
_entity_poly.type
_entity_poly.pdbx_seq_one_letter_code
_entity_poly.pdbx_strand_id
1 'polypeptide(L)' 'MTIQYLAQELYRLTKKVEELEKALAALGEGVSPERAPLEMELFQARKERDHYRAVLESKKEKPLV' A
#
# COMPACT_ATOMS: atom_id res chain seq x y z
N MET A 1 5.38 14.81 9.42
CA MET A 1 5.09 14.48 8.01
C MET A 1 4.26 15.58 7.38
N THR A 2 4.68 16.07 6.22
CA THR A 2 3.94 17.04 5.41
C THR A 2 2.85 16.32 4.58
N ILE A 3 1.87 17.07 4.09
CA ILE A 3 0.84 16.55 3.17
C ILE A 3 1.49 16.06 1.87
N GLN A 4 2.52 16.75 1.38
CA GLN A 4 3.27 16.34 0.18
C GLN A 4 3.95 14.97 0.37
N TYR A 5 4.60 14.75 1.51
CA TYR A 5 5.21 13.46 1.84
C TYR A 5 4.15 12.34 1.89
N LEU A 6 3.01 12.60 2.54
CA LEU A 6 1.89 11.66 2.60
C LEU A 6 1.38 11.27 1.22
N ALA A 7 1.22 12.23 0.31
CA ALA A 7 0.78 11.99 -1.05
C ALA A 7 1.80 11.16 -1.85
N GLN A 8 3.09 11.45 -1.69
CA GLN A 8 4.16 10.69 -2.34
C GLN A 8 4.21 9.24 -1.85
N GLU A 9 4.11 9.01 -0.54
CA GLU A 9 4.12 7.65 -0.01
C GLU A 9 2.86 6.87 -0.34
N LEU A 10 1.70 7.52 -0.33
CA LEU A 10 0.47 6.90 -0.80
C LEU A 10 0.60 6.46 -2.26
N TYR A 11 1.15 7.31 -3.13
CA TYR A 11 1.39 6.93 -4.52
C TYR A 11 2.34 5.73 -4.64
N ARG A 12 3.47 5.76 -3.92
CA ARG A 12 4.46 4.67 -3.92
C ARG A 12 3.84 3.35 -3.47
N LEU A 13 3.09 3.37 -2.37
CA LEU A 13 2.44 2.19 -1.82
C LEU A 13 1.31 1.68 -2.70
N THR A 14 0.54 2.57 -3.33
CA THR A 14 -0.46 2.18 -4.33
C THR A 14 0.20 1.45 -5.50
N LYS A 15 1.30 1.97 -6.05
CA LYS A 15 2.05 1.30 -7.12
C LYS A 15 2.62 -0.04 -6.68
N LYS A 16 3.19 -0.11 -5.49
CA LYS A 16 3.69 -1.36 -4.92
C LYS A 16 2.60 -2.43 -4.79
N VAL A 17 1.40 -2.04 -4.31
CA VAL A 17 0.25 -2.94 -4.23
C VAL A 17 -0.16 -3.45 -5.62
N GLU A 18 -0.27 -2.57 -6.61
CA GLU A 18 -0.59 -2.94 -8.00
C GLU A 18 0.44 -3.94 -8.58
N GLU A 19 1.73 -3.72 -8.33
CA GLU A 19 2.81 -4.59 -8.80
C GLU A 19 2.79 -5.97 -8.13
N LEU A 20 2.58 -6.02 -6.81
CA LEU A 20 2.49 -7.26 -6.06
C LEU A 20 1.24 -8.07 -6.44
N GLU A 21 0.11 -7.41 -6.68
CA GLU A 21 -1.11 -8.05 -7.18
C GLU A 21 -0.89 -8.66 -8.56
N LYS A 22 -0.21 -7.93 -9.46
CA LYS A 22 0.17 -8.45 -10.78
C LYS A 22 1.12 -9.64 -10.68
N ALA A 23 2.11 -9.59 -9.79
CA ALA A 23 3.05 -10.68 -9.56
C ALA A 23 2.32 -11.94 -9.06
N LEU A 24 1.41 -11.79 -8.08
CA LEU A 24 0.59 -12.89 -7.58
C LEU A 24 -0.35 -13.46 -8.64
N ALA A 25 -0.94 -12.61 -9.49
CA ALA A 25 -1.77 -13.05 -10.60
C ALA A 25 -0.96 -13.84 -11.65
N ALA A 26 0.28 -13.42 -11.93
CA ALA A 26 1.18 -14.09 -12.86
C ALA A 26 1.62 -15.49 -12.39
N LEU A 27 1.69 -15.71 -11.06
CA LEU A 27 1.97 -17.04 -10.49
C LEU A 27 0.80 -18.03 -10.64
N GLY A 28 -0.40 -17.57 -11.02
CA GLY A 28 -1.60 -18.40 -11.12
C GLY A 28 -2.11 -18.87 -9.75
N GLU A 29 -3.02 -19.85 -9.73
CA GLU A 29 -3.63 -20.38 -8.48
C GLU A 29 -2.86 -21.57 -7.88
N GLY A 30 -1.71 -21.93 -8.47
CA GLY A 30 -0.89 -23.04 -8.02
C GLY A 30 -0.14 -22.76 -6.71
N VAL A 31 0.26 -23.84 -6.03
CA VAL A 31 1.16 -23.75 -4.87
C VAL A 31 2.55 -23.38 -5.37
N SER A 32 2.88 -22.09 -5.32
CA SER A 32 4.24 -21.57 -5.57
C SER A 32 4.90 -21.18 -4.25
N PRO A 33 6.13 -21.64 -3.96
CA PRO A 33 6.91 -21.18 -2.82
C PRO A 33 7.12 -19.66 -2.78
N GLU A 34 7.07 -19.01 -3.95
CA GLU A 34 7.24 -17.57 -4.14
C GLU A 34 5.95 -16.79 -3.83
N ARG A 35 4.81 -17.48 -3.74
CA ARG A 35 3.51 -16.86 -3.46
C ARG A 35 3.41 -16.33 -2.04
N ALA A 36 3.81 -17.13 -1.06
CA ALA A 36 3.73 -16.78 0.37
C ALA A 36 4.48 -15.47 0.73
N PRO A 37 5.74 -15.25 0.30
CA PRO A 37 6.42 -13.98 0.56
C PRO A 37 5.74 -12.79 -0.15
N LEU A 38 5.25 -12.96 -1.38
CA LEU A 38 4.52 -11.91 -2.10
C LEU A 38 3.19 -11.55 -1.43
N GLU A 39 2.45 -12.53 -0.92
CA GLU A 39 1.21 -12.29 -0.16
C GLU A 39 1.48 -11.56 1.15
N MET A 40 2.55 -11.92 1.86
CA MET A 40 2.98 -11.22 3.06
C MET A 40 3.37 -9.77 2.75
N GLU A 41 4.14 -9.55 1.70
CA GLU A 41 4.54 -8.21 1.29
C GLU A 41 3.34 -7.36 0.86
N LEU A 42 2.39 -7.96 0.13
CA LEU A 42 1.13 -7.31 -0.27
C LEU A 42 0.32 -6.90 0.96
N PHE A 43 0.22 -7.78 1.95
CA PHE A 43 -0.47 -7.49 3.20
C PHE A 43 0.15 -6.28 3.92
N GLN A 44 1.48 -6.24 4.04
CA GLN A 44 2.16 -5.10 4.67
C GLN A 44 1.98 -3.81 3.87
N ALA A 45 2.13 -3.86 2.54
CA ALA A 45 1.97 -2.69 1.68
C ALA A 45 0.55 -2.11 1.76
N ARG A 46 -0.48 -2.97 1.81
CA ARG A 46 -1.88 -2.54 2.02
C ARG A 46 -2.08 -1.90 3.39
N LYS A 47 -1.55 -2.51 4.44
CA LYS A 47 -1.62 -1.98 5.81
C LYS A 47 -0.96 -0.60 5.92
N GLU A 48 0.22 -0.43 5.35
CA GLU A 48 0.93 0.85 5.33
C GLU A 48 0.16 1.91 4.53
N ARG A 49 -0.35 1.55 3.33
CA ARG A 49 -1.17 2.45 2.51
C ARG A 49 -2.38 2.95 3.28
N ASP A 50 -3.10 2.04 3.95
CA ASP A 50 -4.31 2.37 4.68
C ASP A 50 -3.99 3.24 5.91
N HIS A 51 -2.85 3.00 6.57
CA HIS A 51 -2.34 3.88 7.62
C HIS A 51 -2.07 5.30 7.10
N TYR A 52 -1.31 5.46 6.02
CA TYR A 52 -1.02 6.78 5.46
C TYR A 52 -2.28 7.49 4.97
N ARG A 53 -3.26 6.74 4.46
CA ARG A 53 -4.56 7.29 4.06
C ARG A 53 -5.31 7.86 5.26
N ALA A 54 -5.38 7.12 6.38
CA ALA A 54 -6.00 7.60 7.61
C ALA A 54 -5.29 8.84 8.17
N VAL A 55 -3.95 8.87 8.14
CA VAL A 55 -3.16 10.04 8.55
C VAL A 55 -3.44 11.25 7.64
N LEU A 56 -3.57 11.05 6.32
CA LEU A 56 -3.92 12.13 5.40
C LEU A 56 -5.33 12.67 5.65
N GLU A 57 -6.32 11.80 5.83
CA GLU A 57 -7.71 12.21 6.09
C GLU A 57 -7.83 12.97 7.43
N SER A 58 -7.21 12.47 8.51
CA SER A 58 -7.20 13.17 9.80
C SER A 58 -6.55 14.57 9.75
N LYS A 59 -5.65 14.82 8.79
CA LYS A 59 -5.05 16.14 8.56
C LYS A 59 -5.93 17.06 7.71
N LYS A 60 -6.83 16.51 6.89
CA LYS A 60 -7.83 17.29 6.16
C LYS A 60 -8.98 17.74 7.08
N GLU A 61 -9.39 16.87 8.01
CA GLU A 61 -10.49 17.13 8.95
C GLU A 61 -10.14 18.16 10.04
N LYS A 62 -8.86 18.37 10.33
CA LYS A 62 -8.38 19.51 11.11
C LYS A 62 -7.88 20.58 10.13
N PRO A 63 -8.75 21.43 9.56
CA PRO A 63 -8.26 22.67 8.98
C PRO A 63 -7.54 23.40 10.11
N LEU A 64 -6.35 23.90 9.81
CA LEU A 64 -5.64 24.82 10.66
C LEU A 64 -6.57 26.03 10.88
N VAL A 65 -7.24 26.06 12.04
CA VAL A 65 -7.91 27.24 12.58
C VAL A 65 -7.05 27.74 13.72
#